data_AF-A0AA88F4N6-F1
#
_entry.id   AF-A0AA88F4N6-F1
#
_cell.length_a   1.000
_cell.length_b   1.000
_cell.length_c   1.000
_cell.angle_alpha   90.00
_cell.angle_beta   90.00
_cell.angle_gamma   90.00
#
_symmetry.space_group_name_H-M   'P 1'
#
loop_
_entity.id
_entity.type
_entity.pdbx_description
1 polymer ?
#
loop_
_entity_poly.entity_id
_entity_poly.type
_entity_poly.pdbx_seq_one_letter_code
_entity_poly.pdbx_strand_id
1 'polypeptide(L)' 'MKGFRDSVFFPITLLISGVVAFFLFLYVTGHDPDERPLTMVEWVIGGMLIGPGFGYLVKWRKMKNRRDANVD' A
#
# COMPACT_ATOMS: atom_id res chain seq x y z
N MET A 1 -5.06 14.04 -19.74
CA MET A 1 -4.73 12.61 -19.99
C MET A 1 -4.96 11.85 -18.70
N LYS A 2 -5.69 10.73 -18.74
CA LYS A 2 -5.93 9.89 -17.54
C LYS A 2 -4.60 9.22 -17.18
N GLY A 3 -3.96 9.65 -16.09
CA GLY A 3 -2.64 9.16 -15.72
C GLY A 3 -2.71 7.78 -15.07
N PHE A 4 -1.63 7.00 -15.10
CA PHE A 4 -1.56 5.71 -14.38
C PHE A 4 -1.96 5.86 -12.90
N ARG A 5 -1.62 6.98 -12.27
CA ARG A 5 -1.97 7.34 -10.88
C ARG A 5 -3.48 7.47 -10.60
N ASP A 6 -4.30 7.63 -11.64
CA ASP A 6 -5.77 7.70 -11.53
C ASP A 6 -6.44 6.32 -11.70
N SER A 7 -5.65 5.30 -12.04
CA SER A 7 -6.09 3.92 -12.19
C SER A 7 -6.13 3.20 -10.84
N VAL A 8 -7.01 2.20 -10.72
CA VAL A 8 -7.01 1.28 -9.57
C VAL A 8 -5.74 0.42 -9.52
N PHE A 9 -5.08 0.24 -10.67
CA PHE A 9 -3.82 -0.51 -10.73
C PHE A 9 -2.70 0.17 -9.96
N PHE A 10 -2.66 1.50 -9.91
CA PHE A 10 -1.62 2.23 -9.17
C PHE A 10 -1.60 1.91 -7.67
N PRO A 11 -2.70 2.07 -6.89
CA PRO A 11 -2.69 1.68 -5.49
C PRO A 11 -2.45 0.19 -5.26
N ILE A 12 -2.94 -0.69 -6.16
CA ILE A 12 -2.70 -2.13 -6.05
C ILE A 12 -1.21 -2.44 -6.22
N THR A 13 -0.56 -1.92 -7.26
CA THR A 13 0.88 -2.06 -7.48
C THR A 13 1.65 -1.52 -6.28
N LEU A 14 1.23 -0.38 -5.73
CA LEU A 14 1.90 0.23 -4.59
C LEU A 14 1.78 -0.62 -3.32
N LEU A 15 0.61 -1.20 -3.04
CA LEU A 15 0.42 -2.16 -1.95
C LEU A 15 1.32 -3.40 -2.09
N ILE A 16 1.32 -4.02 -3.27
CA ILE A 16 2.15 -5.20 -3.54
C ILE A 16 3.63 -4.85 -3.36
N SER A 17 4.08 -3.72 -3.93
CA SER A 17 5.46 -3.28 -3.80
C SER A 17 5.86 -2.99 -2.35
N GLY A 18 4.95 -2.39 -1.56
CA GLY A 18 5.19 -2.11 -0.14
C GLY A 18 5.33 -3.38 0.69
N VAL A 19 4.49 -4.39 0.43
CA VAL A 19 4.57 -5.70 1.09
C VAL A 19 5.88 -6.41 0.72
N VAL A 20 6.22 -6.48 -0.57
CA VAL A 20 7.48 -7.10 -1.03
C VAL A 20 8.69 -6.39 -0.42
N ALA A 21 8.70 -5.05 -0.42
CA ALA A 21 9.78 -4.27 0.18
C ALA A 21 9.89 -4.50 1.69
N PHE A 22 8.77 -4.66 2.40
CA PHE A 22 8.76 -4.94 3.83
C PHE A 22 9.35 -6.32 4.14
N PHE A 23 8.95 -7.36 3.42
CA PHE A 23 9.55 -8.70 3.59
C PHE A 23 11.03 -8.74 3.20
N LEU A 24 11.43 -8.00 2.16
CA LEU A 24 12.84 -7.84 1.81
C LEU A 24 13.62 -7.14 2.94
N PHE A 25 13.04 -6.12 3.57
CA PHE A 25 13.64 -5.45 4.73
C PHE A 25 13.82 -6.41 5.91
N LEU A 26 12.82 -7.23 6.23
CA LEU A 26 12.93 -8.24 7.29
C LEU A 26 14.02 -9.27 6.98
N TYR A 27 14.06 -9.75 5.73
CA TYR A 27 15.10 -10.68 5.27
C TYR A 27 16.51 -10.10 5.42
N VAL A 28 16.74 -8.87 4.95
CA VAL A 28 18.06 -8.22 5.01
C VAL A 28 18.48 -7.90 6.45
N THR A 29 17.53 -7.61 7.32
CA THR A 29 17.80 -7.34 8.75
C THR A 29 17.87 -8.62 9.61
N GLY A 30 17.66 -9.80 8.99
CA GLY A 30 17.68 -11.08 9.69
C GLY A 30 16.55 -11.22 10.72
N HIS A 31 15.42 -10.57 10.48
CA HIS A 31 14.23 -10.69 11.30
C HIS A 31 13.29 -11.74 10.72
N ASP A 32 13.17 -12.86 11.44
CA ASP A 32 12.19 -13.89 11.14
C ASP A 32 10.92 -13.67 11.98
N PRO A 33 9.80 -13.24 11.36
CA PRO A 33 8.54 -13.03 12.06
C PRO A 33 7.90 -14.32 12.57
N ASP A 34 8.31 -15.50 12.07
CA ASP A 34 7.79 -16.80 12.49
C ASP A 34 8.46 -17.25 13.80
N GLU A 35 9.71 -16.84 14.05
CA GLU A 35 10.44 -17.13 15.28
C GLU A 35 10.22 -16.08 16.37
N ARG A 36 10.17 -14.80 15.98
CA ARG A 36 10.03 -13.67 16.93
C ARG A 36 9.02 -12.66 16.42
N PRO A 37 8.16 -12.11 17.31
CA PRO A 37 7.17 -11.14 16.90
C PRO A 37 7.84 -9.83 16.44
N LEU A 38 7.19 -9.17 15.48
CA LEU A 38 7.59 -7.84 15.03
C LEU A 38 7.62 -6.85 16.20
N THR A 39 8.72 -6.13 16.29
CA THR A 39 8.91 -5.00 17.18
C THR A 39 8.12 -3.78 16.71
N MET A 40 7.99 -2.79 17.59
CA MET A 40 7.34 -1.52 17.26
C MET A 40 7.97 -0.84 16.04
N VAL A 41 9.29 -0.93 15.87
CA VAL A 41 10.00 -0.32 14.74
C VAL A 41 9.62 -0.98 13.42
N GLU A 42 9.58 -2.32 13.38
CA GLU A 42 9.17 -3.04 12.17
C GLU A 42 7.71 -2.78 11.81
N TRP A 43 6.82 -2.65 12.80
CA TRP A 43 5.43 -2.23 12.57
C TRP A 43 5.34 -0.84 11.94
N VAL A 44 6.13 0.12 12.43
CA VAL A 44 6.18 1.48 11.85
C VAL A 44 6.68 1.44 10.41
N ILE A 45 7.73 0.67 10.14
CA ILE A 45 8.29 0.52 8.78
C ILE A 45 7.26 -0.15 7.85
N GLY A 46 6.61 -1.23 8.28
CA GLY A 46 5.55 -1.88 7.52
C GLY A 46 4.40 -0.91 7.21
N GLY A 47 3.99 -0.12 8.21
CA GLY A 47 2.99 0.94 8.02
C GLY A 47 3.42 2.01 7.01
N MET A 48 4.67 2.47 7.04
CA MET A 48 5.20 3.45 6.09
C MET A 48 5.29 2.90 4.66
N LEU A 49 5.65 1.63 4.49
CA LEU A 49 5.81 1.00 3.18
C LEU A 49 4.46 0.66 2.53
N ILE A 50 3.48 0.20 3.31
CA ILE A 50 2.20 -0.29 2.79
C ILE A 50 1.12 0.82 2.83
N GLY A 51 1.15 1.68 3.85
CA GLY A 51 0.15 2.72 4.12
C GLY A 51 -0.18 3.64 2.94
N PRO A 52 0.80 4.13 2.16
CA PRO A 52 0.51 4.97 1.01
C PRO A 52 -0.37 4.26 -0.03
N GLY A 53 -0.26 2.93 -0.18
CA GLY A 53 -1.07 2.15 -1.12
C GLY A 53 -2.55 2.19 -0.76
N PHE A 54 -2.87 2.05 0.53
CA PHE A 54 -4.22 2.24 1.05
C PHE A 54 -4.70 3.68 0.86
N GLY A 55 -3.85 4.69 1.09
CA GLY A 55 -4.18 6.09 0.86
C GLY A 55 -4.62 6.37 -0.58
N TYR A 56 -3.89 5.83 -1.57
CA TYR A 56 -4.27 5.94 -2.97
C TYR A 56 -5.52 5.13 -3.32
N LEU A 57 -5.76 3.98 -2.67
CA LEU A 57 -6.96 3.17 -2.89
C LEU A 57 -8.22 3.92 -2.42
N VAL A 58 -8.16 4.55 -1.24
CA VAL A 58 -9.24 5.40 -0.71
C VAL A 58 -9.48 6.59 -1.63
N LYS A 59 -8.41 7.26 -2.09
CA LYS A 59 -8.51 8.37 -3.05
C LYS A 59 -9.19 7.93 -4.35
N TRP A 60 -8.79 6.78 -4.91
CA TRP A 60 -9.39 6.22 -6.11
C TRP A 60 -10.88 5.91 -5.91
N ARG A 61 -11.25 5.28 -4.78
CA ARG A 61 -12.66 4.98 -4.46
C ARG A 61 -13.52 6.24 -4.39
N LYS A 62 -13.01 7.31 -3.75
CA LYS A 62 -13.70 8.62 -3.71
C LYS A 62 -13.90 9.20 -5.10
N MET A 63 -12.90 9.10 -5.98
CA MET A 63 -13.00 9.57 -7.36
C MET A 63 -13.99 8.76 -8.20
N LYS A 64 -14.02 7.43 -8.04
CA LYS A 64 -15.00 6.56 -8.69
C LYS A 64 -16.42 6.94 -8.28
N ASN A 65 -16.69 7.05 -6.98
CA ASN A 65 -18.03 7.41 -6.48
C ASN A 65 -18.50 8.78 -6.99
N ARG A 66 -17.61 9.77 -7.10
CA ARG A 66 -17.94 11.09 -7.66
C ARG A 66 -18.27 11.04 -9.16
N ARG A 67 -17.63 10.15 -9.92
CA ARG A 67 -17.95 9.96 -11.33
C ARG A 67 -19.30 9.30 -11.49
N ASP A 68 -19.55 8.24 -10.73
CA ASP A 68 -20.81 7.49 -10.77
C ASP A 68 -22.00 8.41 -10.43
N ALA A 69 -21.86 9.30 -9.42
CA ALA A 69 -22.92 10.25 -9.03
C ALA A 69 -23.17 11.43 -10.01
N ASN A 70 -22.27 11.67 -10.97
CA ASN A 70 -22.44 12.72 -11.99
C ASN A 70 -23.00 12.17 -13.31
N VAL A 71 -23.22 10.85 -13.39
CA VAL A 71 -23.80 10.17 -14.57
C VAL A 71 -25.33 10.00 -14.42
N ASP A 72 -25.84 10.14 -13.20
CA ASP A 72 -27.27 10.26 -12.86
C ASP A 72 -27.75 11.72 -12.96
#